data_AF-A0A2N8L0Q7-F1
#
_entry.id   AF-A0A2N8L0Q7-F1
#
_cell.length_a   1.000
_cell.length_b   1.000
_cell.length_c   1.000
_cell.angle_alpha   90.00
_cell.angle_beta   90.00
_cell.angle_gamma   90.00
#
_symmetry.space_group_name_H-M   'P 1'
#
loop_
_entity.id
_entity.type
_entity.pdbx_description
1 polymer ?
#
loop_
_entity_poly.entity_id
_entity_poly.type
_entity_poly.pdbx_seq_one_letter_code
_entity_poly.pdbx_strand_id
1 'polypeptide(L)'
;MSALLQLLWLASPALPIGGFSYSEGIESAVAHGWVHDEVSTAHWLSQQLRLSQARGDLSLAAQALRAWREDDRATLRRLNDWLLKTRESAELRLQSEQMGRSLLDWLRNHDTATPAQIAQCQALGQPCYPLVMALALAASEAAPEDALLAYAFAWAEAMVGAAIKSVPLGQSAGQRILARLAAEIPAAVAEAITTDESRRQAFSPMLAILSARHETQYSRLFRS
;
A
#
# COMPACT_ATOMS: atom_id res chain seq x y z
N MET A 1 -15.79 19.03 -1.17
CA MET A 1 -15.16 18.49 0.06
C MET A 1 -13.76 19.08 0.16
N SER A 2 -13.27 19.48 1.34
CA SER A 2 -11.91 20.00 1.45
C SER A 2 -10.88 18.89 1.14
N ALA A 3 -9.69 19.28 0.67
CA ALA A 3 -8.62 18.34 0.36
C ALA A 3 -8.27 17.44 1.57
N LEU A 4 -8.15 18.02 2.77
CA LEU A 4 -7.88 17.26 3.99
C LEU A 4 -8.96 16.20 4.27
N LEU A 5 -10.24 16.53 4.12
CA LEU A 5 -11.32 15.56 4.35
C LEU A 5 -11.31 14.44 3.30
N GLN A 6 -10.95 14.73 2.05
CA GLN A 6 -10.74 13.70 1.03
C GLN A 6 -9.61 12.74 1.40
N LEU A 7 -8.47 13.27 1.86
CA LEU A 7 -7.34 12.45 2.28
C LEU A 7 -7.67 11.56 3.47
N LEU A 8 -8.34 12.11 4.50
CA LEU A 8 -8.79 11.33 5.66
C LEU A 8 -9.79 10.24 5.27
N TRP A 9 -10.68 10.52 4.32
CA TRP A 9 -11.65 9.55 3.82
C TRP A 9 -10.98 8.42 3.04
N LEU A 10 -10.03 8.73 2.16
CA LEU A 10 -9.25 7.75 1.41
C LEU A 10 -8.32 6.93 2.32
N ALA A 11 -7.83 7.51 3.41
CA ALA A 11 -7.02 6.82 4.39
C ALA A 11 -7.82 5.96 5.37
N SER A 12 -9.16 6.04 5.34
CA SER A 12 -10.02 5.33 6.28
C SER A 12 -9.90 3.81 6.13
N PRO A 13 -9.81 3.05 7.24
CA PRO A 13 -9.76 1.59 7.18
C PRO A 13 -11.11 0.98 6.73
N ALA A 14 -12.18 1.79 6.71
CA ALA A 14 -13.50 1.41 6.21
C ALA A 14 -13.64 1.53 4.69
N LEU A 15 -12.61 2.01 3.97
CA LEU A 15 -12.63 2.06 2.51
C LEU A 15 -12.82 0.63 1.95
N PRO A 16 -13.80 0.40 1.05
CA PRO A 16 -14.24 -0.96 0.67
C PRO A 16 -13.32 -1.61 -0.38
N ILE A 17 -12.01 -1.61 -0.10
CA ILE A 17 -10.96 -2.18 -0.96
C ILE A 17 -10.50 -3.56 -0.50
N GLY A 18 -10.98 -4.04 0.66
CA GLY A 18 -10.62 -5.34 1.22
C GLY A 18 -9.22 -5.41 1.85
N GLY A 19 -8.57 -4.26 2.10
CA GLY A 19 -7.21 -4.18 2.63
C GLY A 19 -7.03 -4.92 3.98
N PHE A 20 -8.06 -4.92 4.83
CA PHE A 20 -8.05 -5.61 6.13
C PHE A 20 -7.87 -7.13 6.06
N SER A 21 -8.01 -7.74 4.87
CA SER A 21 -7.87 -9.18 4.66
C SER A 21 -6.41 -9.61 4.40
N TYR A 22 -5.47 -8.68 4.31
CA TYR A 22 -4.08 -8.93 3.93
C TYR A 22 -3.14 -8.53 5.08
N SER A 23 -2.16 -9.37 5.39
CA SER A 23 -1.15 -9.13 6.43
C SER A 23 0.23 -8.78 5.88
N GLU A 24 0.42 -8.81 4.56
CA GLU A 24 1.70 -8.60 3.88
C GLU A 24 2.85 -9.38 4.57
N GLY A 25 2.65 -10.69 4.73
CA GLY A 25 3.64 -11.58 5.34
C GLY A 25 3.80 -11.49 6.86
N ILE A 26 3.07 -10.62 7.57
CA ILE A 26 3.10 -10.57 9.05
C ILE A 26 2.66 -11.91 9.64
N GLU A 27 1.57 -12.51 9.15
CA GLU A 27 1.07 -13.78 9.69
C GLU A 27 2.14 -14.88 9.62
N SER A 28 2.83 -14.98 8.49
CA SER A 28 3.95 -15.92 8.31
C SER A 28 5.16 -15.56 9.17
N ALA A 29 5.48 -14.27 9.31
CA ALA A 29 6.54 -13.80 10.19
C ALA A 29 6.29 -14.20 11.66
N VAL A 30 5.04 -14.15 12.11
CA VAL A 30 4.63 -14.64 13.44
C VAL A 30 4.76 -16.16 13.53
N ALA A 31 4.24 -16.90 12.56
CA ALA A 31 4.29 -18.36 12.56
C ALA A 31 5.74 -18.90 12.63
N HIS A 32 6.70 -18.15 12.09
CA HIS A 32 8.12 -18.49 12.10
C HIS A 32 8.93 -17.80 13.22
N GLY A 33 8.28 -17.08 14.14
CA GLY A 33 8.93 -16.47 15.30
C GLY A 33 9.78 -15.23 15.02
N TRP A 34 9.65 -14.60 13.85
CA TRP A 34 10.32 -13.32 13.54
C TRP A 34 9.63 -12.12 14.18
N VAL A 35 8.31 -12.23 14.38
CA VAL A 35 7.47 -11.20 15.00
C VAL A 35 6.68 -11.86 16.11
N HIS A 36 6.87 -11.42 17.36
CA HIS A 36 6.30 -12.10 18.52
C HIS A 36 5.91 -11.18 19.69
N ASP A 37 6.23 -9.89 19.60
CA ASP A 37 5.92 -8.88 20.60
C ASP A 37 5.83 -7.47 19.98
N GLU A 38 5.60 -6.46 20.81
CA GLU A 38 5.48 -5.07 20.37
C GLU A 38 6.76 -4.55 19.68
N VAL A 39 7.94 -4.92 20.22
CA VAL A 39 9.23 -4.43 19.74
C VAL A 39 9.56 -5.02 18.37
N SER A 40 9.43 -6.33 18.23
CA SER A 40 9.64 -7.06 16.97
C SER A 40 8.62 -6.64 15.91
N THR A 41 7.36 -6.41 16.29
CA THR A 41 6.33 -5.87 15.39
C THR A 41 6.69 -4.48 14.89
N ALA A 42 7.00 -3.55 15.79
CA ALA A 42 7.39 -2.20 15.41
C ALA A 42 8.61 -2.20 14.49
N HIS A 43 9.62 -3.02 14.82
CA HIS A 43 10.79 -3.17 13.98
C HIS A 43 10.44 -3.71 12.60
N TRP A 44 9.65 -4.78 12.51
CA TRP A 44 9.21 -5.39 11.26
C TRP A 44 8.49 -4.39 10.34
N LEU A 45 7.51 -3.65 10.89
CA LEU A 45 6.76 -2.65 10.12
C LEU A 45 7.63 -1.46 9.70
N SER A 46 8.53 -0.99 10.56
CA SER A 46 9.53 0.03 10.18
C SER A 46 10.45 -0.44 9.04
N GLN A 47 10.81 -1.73 9.02
CA GLN A 47 11.58 -2.29 7.90
C GLN A 47 10.73 -2.33 6.63
N GLN A 48 9.47 -2.80 6.68
CA GLN A 48 8.59 -2.81 5.52
C GLN A 48 8.33 -1.41 4.96
N LEU A 49 8.13 -0.40 5.82
CA LEU A 49 7.96 0.99 5.41
C LEU A 49 9.15 1.50 4.60
N ARG A 50 10.38 1.16 5.01
CA ARG A 50 11.61 1.65 4.35
C ARG A 50 12.03 0.80 3.16
N LEU A 51 11.90 -0.52 3.26
CA LEU A 51 12.43 -1.46 2.26
C LEU A 51 11.43 -1.74 1.14
N SER A 52 10.12 -1.75 1.45
CA SER A 52 9.05 -2.06 0.49
C SER A 52 8.27 -0.80 0.09
N GLN A 53 7.73 -0.05 1.07
CA GLN A 53 6.87 1.09 0.77
C GLN A 53 7.65 2.23 0.12
N ALA A 54 8.66 2.80 0.81
CA ALA A 54 9.42 3.96 0.32
C ALA A 54 10.06 3.74 -1.06
N ARG A 55 10.62 2.54 -1.28
CA ARG A 55 11.38 2.19 -2.50
C ARG A 55 10.54 1.55 -3.60
N GLY A 56 9.30 1.18 -3.29
CA GLY A 56 8.39 0.47 -4.18
C GLY A 56 7.07 1.23 -4.26
N ASP A 57 6.08 0.79 -3.51
CA ASP A 57 4.68 1.23 -3.62
C ASP A 57 4.46 2.75 -3.45
N LEU A 58 5.11 3.39 -2.46
CA LEU A 58 5.02 4.84 -2.29
C LEU A 58 5.70 5.59 -3.43
N SER A 59 6.88 5.14 -3.87
CA SER A 59 7.57 5.78 -5.00
C SER A 59 6.76 5.64 -6.30
N LEU A 60 6.08 4.50 -6.49
CA LEU A 60 5.18 4.28 -7.60
C LEU A 60 3.98 5.21 -7.50
N ALA A 61 3.32 5.27 -6.33
CA ALA A 61 2.18 6.15 -6.10
C ALA A 61 2.55 7.63 -6.33
N ALA A 62 3.75 8.06 -5.92
CA ALA A 62 4.24 9.42 -6.16
C ALA A 62 4.35 9.75 -7.65
N GLN A 63 4.94 8.85 -8.44
CA GLN A 63 5.06 9.03 -9.89
C GLN A 63 3.70 8.89 -10.59
N ALA A 64 2.83 7.97 -10.16
CA ALA A 64 1.49 7.80 -10.70
C ALA A 64 0.61 9.01 -10.42
N LEU A 65 0.71 9.62 -9.24
CA LEU A 65 -0.03 10.82 -8.86
C LEU A 65 0.26 11.97 -9.83
N ARG A 66 1.55 12.17 -10.13
CA ARG A 66 1.99 13.16 -11.13
C ARG A 66 1.49 12.80 -12.53
N ALA A 67 1.69 11.54 -12.95
CA ALA A 67 1.28 11.09 -14.28
C ALA A 67 -0.25 11.21 -14.50
N TRP A 68 -1.07 11.00 -13.46
CA TRP A 68 -2.51 11.23 -13.54
C TRP A 68 -2.88 12.69 -13.71
N ARG A 69 -2.18 13.60 -13.03
CA ARG A 69 -2.38 15.06 -13.17
C ARG A 69 -1.93 15.59 -14.54
N GLU A 70 -0.95 14.94 -15.17
CA GLU A 70 -0.38 15.31 -16.47
C GLU A 70 -0.99 14.52 -17.66
N ASP A 71 -1.95 13.62 -17.43
CA ASP A 71 -2.48 12.65 -18.42
C ASP A 71 -1.37 11.82 -19.13
N ASP A 72 -0.28 11.50 -18.43
CA ASP A 72 0.82 10.68 -18.95
C ASP A 72 0.50 9.19 -18.87
N ARG A 73 -0.23 8.72 -19.89
CA ARG A 73 -0.67 7.33 -20.01
C ARG A 73 0.47 6.34 -20.20
N ALA A 74 1.57 6.78 -20.82
CA ALA A 74 2.73 5.93 -21.06
C ALA A 74 3.42 5.60 -19.74
N THR A 75 3.62 6.60 -18.88
CA THR A 75 4.17 6.41 -17.54
C THR A 75 3.25 5.53 -16.70
N LEU A 76 1.93 5.79 -16.67
CA LEU A 76 0.98 4.96 -15.92
C LEU A 76 1.06 3.48 -16.30
N ARG A 77 1.17 3.18 -17.60
CA ARG A 77 1.34 1.80 -18.06
C ARG A 77 2.66 1.18 -17.58
N ARG A 78 3.79 1.89 -17.70
CA ARG A 78 5.10 1.41 -17.22
C ARG A 78 5.08 1.13 -15.72
N LEU A 79 4.45 2.00 -14.93
CA LEU A 79 4.30 1.83 -13.49
C LEU A 79 3.48 0.58 -13.15
N ASN A 80 2.34 0.38 -13.81
CA ASN A 80 1.50 -0.80 -13.61
C ASN A 80 2.27 -2.10 -13.91
N ASP A 81 2.91 -2.13 -15.08
CA ASP A 81 3.71 -3.25 -15.54
C ASP A 81 4.86 -3.55 -14.59
N TRP A 82 5.57 -2.52 -14.13
CA TRP A 82 6.67 -2.68 -13.18
C TRP A 82 6.17 -3.37 -11.92
N LEU A 83 5.11 -2.86 -11.28
CA LEU A 83 4.62 -3.44 -10.03
C LEU A 83 4.23 -4.91 -10.21
N LEU A 84 3.44 -5.22 -11.23
CA LEU A 84 2.94 -6.58 -11.43
C LEU A 84 4.06 -7.57 -11.79
N LYS A 85 5.11 -7.12 -12.50
CA LYS A 85 6.27 -7.94 -12.86
C LYS A 85 7.26 -8.12 -11.72
N THR A 86 7.29 -7.19 -10.75
CA THR A 86 8.26 -7.20 -9.65
C THR A 86 7.69 -7.68 -8.32
N ARG A 87 6.39 -8.02 -8.23
CA ARG A 87 5.86 -8.72 -7.06
C ARG A 87 6.50 -10.10 -6.91
N GLU A 88 7.14 -10.29 -5.75
CA GLU A 88 7.98 -11.44 -5.47
C GLU A 88 7.18 -12.72 -5.15
N SER A 89 5.90 -12.60 -4.75
CA SER A 89 4.99 -13.72 -4.47
C SER A 89 3.64 -13.58 -5.18
N ALA A 90 2.92 -14.70 -5.35
CA ALA A 90 1.61 -14.70 -5.98
C ALA A 90 0.57 -13.97 -5.13
N GLU A 91 0.68 -14.06 -3.80
CA GLU A 91 -0.25 -13.41 -2.86
C GLU A 91 -0.10 -11.89 -2.84
N LEU A 92 1.14 -11.35 -2.85
CA LEU A 92 1.34 -9.90 -2.92
C LEU A 92 0.88 -9.32 -4.26
N ARG A 93 1.01 -10.10 -5.34
CA ARG A 93 0.45 -9.75 -6.64
C ARG A 93 -1.08 -9.74 -6.60
N LEU A 94 -1.68 -10.83 -6.13
CA LEU A 94 -3.13 -10.97 -6.02
C LEU A 94 -3.74 -9.86 -5.16
N GLN A 95 -3.10 -9.53 -4.03
CA GLN A 95 -3.49 -8.42 -3.17
C GLN A 95 -3.57 -7.11 -3.97
N SER A 96 -2.51 -6.77 -4.68
CA SER A 96 -2.45 -5.50 -5.43
C SER A 96 -3.49 -5.44 -6.55
N GLU A 97 -3.67 -6.55 -7.29
CA GLU A 97 -4.67 -6.64 -8.34
C GLU A 97 -6.10 -6.53 -7.79
N GLN A 98 -6.40 -7.24 -6.71
CA GLN A 98 -7.74 -7.24 -6.12
C GLN A 98 -8.08 -5.90 -5.48
N MET A 99 -7.18 -5.33 -4.68
CA MET A 99 -7.39 -4.02 -4.07
C MET A 99 -7.50 -2.92 -5.12
N GLY A 100 -6.69 -2.98 -6.18
CA GLY A 100 -6.77 -2.03 -7.31
C GLY A 100 -8.10 -2.11 -8.05
N ARG A 101 -8.59 -3.32 -8.32
CA ARG A 101 -9.92 -3.54 -8.89
C ARG A 101 -11.03 -3.03 -7.97
N SER A 102 -11.03 -3.41 -6.70
CA SER A 102 -12.05 -2.95 -5.75
C SER A 102 -12.08 -1.43 -5.60
N LEU A 103 -10.92 -0.77 -5.60
CA LEU A 103 -10.86 0.68 -5.57
C LEU A 103 -11.38 1.30 -6.86
N LEU A 104 -11.05 0.74 -8.03
CA LEU A 104 -11.57 1.23 -9.30
C LEU A 104 -13.11 1.08 -9.37
N ASP A 105 -13.64 -0.04 -8.89
CA ASP A 105 -15.08 -0.30 -8.80
C ASP A 105 -15.77 0.71 -7.88
N TRP A 106 -15.13 1.07 -6.77
CA TRP A 106 -15.61 2.11 -5.88
C TRP A 106 -15.56 3.50 -6.52
N LEU A 107 -14.44 3.87 -7.17
CA LEU A 107 -14.29 5.15 -7.86
C LEU A 107 -15.30 5.34 -8.99
N ARG A 108 -15.73 4.26 -9.66
CA ARG A 108 -16.79 4.32 -10.69
C ARG A 108 -18.13 4.85 -10.19
N ASN A 109 -18.38 4.76 -8.89
CA ASN A 109 -19.62 5.23 -8.27
C ASN A 109 -19.45 6.60 -7.59
N HIS A 110 -18.34 7.30 -7.82
CA HIS A 110 -18.02 8.59 -7.21
C HIS A 110 -17.46 9.57 -8.26
N ASP A 111 -17.63 10.87 -8.01
CA ASP A 111 -17.21 11.92 -8.95
C ASP A 111 -15.71 12.27 -8.87
N THR A 112 -14.90 11.45 -8.19
CA THR A 112 -13.46 11.69 -8.01
C THR A 112 -12.62 11.20 -9.20
N ALA A 113 -13.17 10.39 -10.10
CA ALA A 113 -12.47 9.96 -11.31
C ALA A 113 -13.35 10.17 -12.55
N THR A 114 -12.76 10.71 -13.62
CA THR A 114 -13.48 10.90 -14.88
C THR A 114 -13.70 9.55 -15.59
N PRO A 115 -14.74 9.42 -16.43
CA PRO A 115 -14.95 8.22 -17.24
C PRO A 115 -13.74 7.84 -18.11
N ALA A 116 -12.98 8.83 -18.58
CA ALA A 116 -11.75 8.60 -19.35
C ALA A 116 -10.64 7.96 -18.50
N GLN A 117 -10.42 8.43 -17.27
CA GLN A 117 -9.46 7.85 -16.34
C GLN A 117 -9.86 6.43 -15.93
N ILE A 118 -11.16 6.18 -15.70
CA ILE A 118 -11.69 4.84 -15.45
C ILE A 118 -11.40 3.90 -16.63
N ALA A 119 -11.73 4.33 -17.85
CA ALA A 119 -11.47 3.54 -19.07
C ALA A 119 -9.98 3.26 -19.27
N GLN A 120 -9.12 4.22 -18.92
CA GLN A 120 -7.67 4.04 -18.96
C GLN A 120 -7.18 2.99 -17.97
N CYS A 121 -7.68 2.98 -16.73
CA CYS A 121 -7.39 1.90 -15.76
C CYS A 121 -7.88 0.53 -16.27
N GLN A 122 -9.07 0.48 -16.89
CA GLN A 122 -9.60 -0.75 -17.48
C GLN A 122 -8.73 -1.26 -18.64
N ALA A 123 -8.17 -0.35 -19.45
CA ALA A 123 -7.28 -0.69 -20.55
C ALA A 123 -5.91 -1.25 -20.08
N LEU A 124 -5.57 -1.13 -18.80
CA LEU A 124 -4.42 -1.83 -18.20
C LEU A 124 -4.71 -3.30 -17.91
N GLY A 125 -5.98 -3.72 -17.95
CA GLY A 125 -6.45 -5.07 -17.61
C GLY A 125 -6.46 -5.35 -16.11
N GLN A 126 -5.28 -5.31 -15.49
CA GLN A 126 -5.09 -5.49 -14.05
C GLN A 126 -4.45 -4.21 -13.45
N PRO A 127 -5.25 -3.17 -13.16
CA PRO A 127 -4.72 -1.94 -12.58
C PRO A 127 -4.30 -2.19 -11.13
N CYS A 128 -3.04 -1.94 -10.81
CA CYS A 128 -2.50 -2.21 -9.49
C CYS A 128 -2.95 -1.17 -8.44
N TYR A 129 -3.05 -1.61 -7.19
CA TYR A 129 -3.59 -0.77 -6.11
C TYR A 129 -2.90 0.59 -5.94
N PRO A 130 -1.55 0.71 -5.86
CA PRO A 130 -0.90 2.01 -5.70
C PRO A 130 -1.23 3.00 -6.84
N LEU A 131 -1.39 2.50 -8.08
CA LEU A 131 -1.73 3.32 -9.24
C LEU A 131 -3.17 3.84 -9.19
N VAL A 132 -4.12 2.99 -8.79
CA VAL A 132 -5.54 3.38 -8.65
C VAL A 132 -5.74 4.28 -7.43
N MET A 133 -4.99 4.05 -6.35
CA MET A 133 -4.99 4.96 -5.19
C MET A 133 -4.44 6.33 -5.58
N ALA A 134 -3.37 6.39 -6.37
CA ALA A 134 -2.85 7.64 -6.90
C ALA A 134 -3.87 8.39 -7.79
N LEU A 135 -4.74 7.69 -8.52
CA LEU A 135 -5.86 8.32 -9.24
C LEU A 135 -6.83 9.00 -8.27
N ALA A 136 -7.24 8.29 -7.21
CA ALA A 136 -8.14 8.83 -6.20
C ALA A 136 -7.54 10.06 -5.49
N LEU A 137 -6.25 10.00 -5.19
CA LEU A 137 -5.50 11.10 -4.57
C LEU A 137 -5.32 12.28 -5.52
N ALA A 138 -5.10 12.03 -6.81
CA ALA A 138 -4.92 13.07 -7.83
C ALA A 138 -6.15 13.97 -7.97
N ALA A 139 -7.34 13.44 -7.65
CA ALA A 139 -8.60 14.16 -7.63
C ALA A 139 -8.71 15.20 -6.51
N SER A 140 -7.84 15.10 -5.49
CA SER A 140 -7.77 16.09 -4.43
C SER A 140 -6.87 17.27 -4.83
N GLU A 141 -7.19 18.44 -4.28
CA GLU A 141 -6.34 19.65 -4.38
C GLU A 141 -5.14 19.62 -3.41
N ALA A 142 -4.89 18.47 -2.75
CA ALA A 142 -3.80 18.34 -1.79
C ALA A 142 -2.42 18.40 -2.46
N ALA A 143 -1.42 18.86 -1.69
CA ALA A 143 -0.03 18.73 -2.08
C ALA A 143 0.34 17.24 -2.25
N PRO A 144 1.23 16.88 -3.19
CA PRO A 144 1.67 15.49 -3.38
C PRO A 144 2.17 14.83 -2.10
N GLU A 145 2.86 15.59 -1.25
CA GLU A 145 3.36 15.12 0.04
C GLU A 145 2.21 14.71 0.97
N ASP A 146 1.22 15.57 1.19
CA ASP A 146 0.05 15.27 2.02
C ASP A 146 -0.72 14.04 1.53
N ALA A 147 -0.86 13.91 0.20
CA ALA A 147 -1.51 12.76 -0.42
C ALA A 147 -0.78 11.44 -0.14
N LEU A 148 0.55 11.45 -0.21
CA LEU A 148 1.39 10.29 0.06
C LEU A 148 1.49 9.99 1.56
N LEU A 149 1.47 11.01 2.43
CA LEU A 149 1.36 10.84 3.87
C LEU A 149 0.07 10.10 4.23
N ALA A 150 -1.07 10.49 3.66
CA ALA A 150 -2.35 9.83 3.87
C ALA A 150 -2.32 8.36 3.41
N TYR A 151 -1.76 8.10 2.22
CA TYR A 151 -1.62 6.74 1.69
C TYR A 151 -0.72 5.85 2.57
N ALA A 152 0.43 6.37 2.99
CA ALA A 152 1.36 5.66 3.87
C ALA A 152 0.76 5.40 5.26
N PHE A 153 0.00 6.37 5.81
CA PHE A 153 -0.68 6.20 7.08
C PHE A 153 -1.78 5.12 7.01
N ALA A 154 -2.56 5.09 5.92
CA ALA A 154 -3.57 4.05 5.69
C ALA A 154 -2.97 2.64 5.67
N TRP A 155 -1.82 2.49 5.00
CA TRP A 155 -1.04 1.24 5.02
C TRP A 155 -0.58 0.90 6.45
N ALA A 156 -0.02 1.86 7.18
CA ALA A 156 0.46 1.63 8.55
C ALA A 156 -0.67 1.20 9.49
N GLU A 157 -1.84 1.83 9.40
CA GLU A 157 -3.01 1.45 10.20
C GLU A 157 -3.49 0.03 9.88
N ALA A 158 -3.56 -0.33 8.58
CA ALA A 158 -3.93 -1.67 8.15
C ALA A 158 -2.95 -2.73 8.70
N MET A 159 -1.64 -2.47 8.63
CA MET A 159 -0.60 -3.39 9.09
C MET A 159 -0.58 -3.53 10.62
N VAL A 160 -0.79 -2.43 11.36
CA VAL A 160 -0.97 -2.50 12.82
C VAL A 160 -2.22 -3.31 13.17
N GLY A 161 -3.31 -3.13 12.43
CA GLY A 161 -4.52 -3.94 12.59
C GLY A 161 -4.29 -5.43 12.36
N ALA A 162 -3.48 -5.79 11.36
CA ALA A 162 -3.09 -7.18 11.11
C ALA A 162 -2.19 -7.73 12.23
N ALA A 163 -1.24 -6.94 12.72
CA ALA A 163 -0.34 -7.33 13.81
C ALA A 163 -1.07 -7.53 15.14
N ILE A 164 -2.05 -6.69 15.49
CA ILE A 164 -2.88 -6.86 16.70
C ILE A 164 -3.55 -8.23 16.71
N LYS A 165 -4.06 -8.67 15.56
CA LYS A 165 -4.73 -9.97 15.41
C LYS A 165 -3.75 -11.15 15.42
N SER A 166 -2.54 -10.95 14.91
CA SER A 166 -1.56 -12.04 14.71
C SER A 166 -0.61 -12.24 15.90
N VAL A 167 -0.20 -11.16 16.58
CA VAL A 167 0.86 -11.12 17.63
C VAL A 167 0.29 -11.05 19.06
N PRO A 168 -0.98 -11.43 19.25
CA PRO A 168 -1.84 -11.03 20.39
C PRO A 168 -1.55 -9.68 21.09
N LEU A 169 -1.33 -8.59 20.34
CA LEU A 169 -1.08 -7.29 20.96
C LEU A 169 -2.36 -6.61 21.46
N GLY A 170 -2.25 -5.88 22.57
CA GLY A 170 -3.34 -5.00 23.02
C GLY A 170 -3.46 -3.72 22.18
N GLN A 171 -4.64 -3.09 22.20
CA GLN A 171 -4.91 -1.85 21.45
C GLN A 171 -3.92 -0.72 21.77
N SER A 172 -3.52 -0.57 23.04
CA SER A 172 -2.53 0.44 23.44
C SER A 172 -1.14 0.20 22.83
N ALA A 173 -0.74 -1.07 22.68
CA ALA A 173 0.51 -1.42 22.00
C ALA A 173 0.42 -1.08 20.50
N GLY A 174 -0.71 -1.41 19.87
CA GLY A 174 -0.98 -1.02 18.49
C GLY A 174 -0.86 0.49 18.24
N GLN A 175 -1.45 1.31 19.11
CA GLN A 175 -1.34 2.78 18.99
C GLN A 175 0.08 3.31 19.18
N ARG A 176 0.91 2.69 20.04
CA ARG A 176 2.33 3.06 20.17
C ARG A 176 3.13 2.69 18.91
N ILE A 177 2.87 1.53 18.34
CA ILE A 177 3.47 1.12 17.06
C ILE A 177 3.07 2.08 15.95
N LEU A 178 1.77 2.41 15.83
CA LEU A 178 1.27 3.35 14.83
C LEU A 178 1.88 4.76 15.01
N ALA A 179 2.01 5.25 16.25
CA ALA A 179 2.65 6.53 16.53
C ALA A 179 4.12 6.54 16.11
N ARG A 180 4.85 5.43 16.31
CA ARG A 180 6.22 5.29 15.81
C ARG A 180 6.27 5.33 14.28
N LEU A 181 5.41 4.57 13.60
CA LEU A 181 5.35 4.57 12.14
C LEU A 181 4.97 5.96 11.60
N ALA A 182 4.02 6.66 12.22
CA ALA A 182 3.64 8.02 11.86
C ALA A 182 4.81 9.01 11.94
N ALA A 183 5.74 8.82 12.88
CA ALA A 183 6.97 9.62 12.96
C ALA A 183 8.00 9.27 11.87
N GLU A 184 7.98 8.03 11.35
CA GLU A 184 8.91 7.55 10.31
C GLU A 184 8.39 7.81 8.88
N ILE A 185 7.06 7.88 8.70
CA ILE A 185 6.38 8.08 7.42
C ILE A 185 6.89 9.31 6.63
N PRO A 186 7.07 10.51 7.21
CA PRO A 186 7.53 11.68 6.45
C PRO A 186 8.87 11.44 5.73
N ALA A 187 9.82 10.76 6.37
CA ALA A 187 11.09 10.43 5.75
C ALA A 187 10.93 9.43 4.59
N ALA A 188 10.06 8.44 4.76
CA ALA A 188 9.74 7.47 3.72
C ALA A 188 9.05 8.12 2.51
N VAL A 189 8.15 9.08 2.74
CA VAL A 189 7.49 9.86 1.68
C VAL A 189 8.49 10.76 0.95
N ALA A 190 9.39 11.44 1.66
CA ALA A 190 10.44 12.24 1.04
C ALA A 190 11.38 11.40 0.16
N GLU A 191 11.77 10.20 0.62
CA GLU A 191 12.53 9.23 -0.20
C GLU A 191 11.72 8.80 -1.44
N ALA A 192 10.44 8.45 -1.25
CA ALA A 192 9.56 8.00 -2.33
C ALA A 192 9.39 9.05 -3.44
N ILE A 193 9.18 10.33 -3.07
CA ILE A 193 9.03 11.45 -4.02
C ILE A 193 10.29 11.66 -4.86
N THR A 194 11.47 11.46 -4.26
CA THR A 194 12.76 11.69 -4.92
C THR A 194 13.32 10.46 -5.63
N THR A 195 12.67 9.29 -5.47
CA THR A 195 13.07 8.04 -6.11
C THR A 195 12.64 8.02 -7.57
N ASP A 196 13.62 8.01 -8.47
CA ASP A 196 13.40 7.86 -9.91
C ASP A 196 13.05 6.41 -10.30
N GLU A 197 12.56 6.23 -11.52
CA GLU A 197 12.15 4.92 -12.07
C GLU A 197 13.32 3.89 -12.07
N SER A 198 14.56 4.32 -12.28
CA SER A 198 15.74 3.45 -12.33
C SER A 198 16.23 2.98 -10.96
N ARG A 199 15.91 3.73 -9.90
CA ARG A 199 16.30 3.45 -8.52
C ARG A 199 15.22 2.72 -7.72
N ARG A 200 14.01 2.59 -8.28
CA ARG A 200 12.91 1.85 -7.66
C ARG A 200 13.29 0.38 -7.45
N GLN A 201 12.95 -0.15 -6.28
CA GLN A 201 13.29 -1.52 -5.88
C GLN A 201 12.07 -2.27 -5.39
N ALA A 202 11.98 -3.53 -5.79
CA ALA A 202 11.16 -4.55 -5.14
C ALA A 202 12.14 -5.62 -4.66
N PHE A 203 12.76 -5.37 -3.51
CA PHE A 203 13.76 -6.27 -2.95
C PHE A 203 13.66 -6.28 -1.42
N SER A 204 12.82 -7.18 -0.94
CA SER A 204 12.63 -7.44 0.48
C SER A 204 12.71 -8.95 0.70
N PRO A 205 13.90 -9.57 0.58
CA PRO A 205 14.03 -11.02 0.41
C PRO A 205 13.41 -11.84 1.54
N MET A 206 13.51 -11.37 2.79
CA MET A 206 12.86 -12.07 3.91
C MET A 206 11.33 -11.99 3.83
N LEU A 207 10.79 -10.83 3.43
CA LEU A 207 9.37 -10.65 3.21
C LEU A 207 8.87 -11.53 2.06
N ALA A 208 9.61 -11.58 0.95
CA ALA A 208 9.31 -12.45 -0.19
C ALA A 208 9.24 -13.92 0.21
N ILE A 209 10.24 -14.40 0.96
CA ILE A 209 10.30 -15.78 1.44
C ILE A 209 9.12 -16.09 2.36
N LEU A 210 8.81 -15.20 3.31
CA LEU A 210 7.71 -15.42 4.25
C LEU A 210 6.35 -15.36 3.55
N SER A 211 6.16 -14.46 2.59
CA SER A 211 4.94 -14.42 1.78
C SER A 211 4.80 -15.68 0.91
N ALA A 212 5.87 -16.15 0.26
CA ALA A 212 5.82 -17.40 -0.50
C ALA A 212 5.55 -18.63 0.38
N ARG A 213 6.04 -18.64 1.63
CA ARG A 213 5.72 -19.70 2.60
C ARG A 213 4.26 -19.65 3.05
N HIS A 214 3.70 -18.45 3.18
CA HIS A 214 2.31 -18.25 3.58
C HIS A 214 1.31 -18.92 2.62
N GLU A 215 1.65 -19.01 1.33
CA GLU A 215 0.88 -19.72 0.30
C GLU A 215 0.57 -21.18 0.66
N THR A 216 1.44 -21.82 1.46
CA THR A 216 1.32 -23.24 1.87
C THR A 216 1.05 -23.43 3.36
N GLN A 217 0.80 -22.35 4.11
CA GLN A 217 0.58 -22.40 5.55
C GLN A 217 -0.78 -23.08 5.88
N TYR A 218 -0.77 -24.00 6.84
CA TYR A 218 -1.95 -24.79 7.20
C TYR A 218 -3.07 -23.97 7.85
N SER A 219 -2.74 -23.11 8.81
CA SER A 219 -3.70 -22.23 9.50
C SER A 219 -3.48 -20.79 9.05
N ARG A 220 -4.50 -20.16 8.49
CA ARG A 220 -4.42 -18.81 7.91
C ARG A 220 -5.63 -17.97 8.32
N LEU A 221 -5.36 -16.80 8.90
CA LEU A 221 -6.32 -15.75 9.21
C LEU A 221 -6.40 -14.74 8.06
N PHE A 222 -5.32 -14.57 7.29
CA PHE A 222 -5.20 -13.59 6.22
C PHE A 222 -4.98 -14.25 4.85
N ARG A 223 -5.17 -13.42 3.81
CA ARG A 223 -5.03 -13.80 2.41
C ARG A 223 -3.61 -13.59 1.85
N SER A 224 -2.72 -12.97 2.61
CA SER A 224 -1.29 -12.75 2.32
C SER A 224 -0.49 -12.49 3.60
#